data_AF-A0A975T8S0-F1
#
_entry.id   AF-A0A975T8S0-F1
#
_cell.length_a   1.000
_cell.length_b   1.000
_cell.length_c   1.000
_cell.angle_alpha   90.00
_cell.angle_beta   90.00
_cell.angle_gamma   90.00
#
_symmetry.space_group_name_H-M   'P 1'
#
loop_
_entity.id
_entity.type
_entity.pdbx_description
1 polymer ?
#
loop_
_entity_poly.entity_id
_entity_poly.type
_entity_poly.pdbx_seq_one_letter_code
_entity_poly.pdbx_strand_id
1 'polypeptide(L)'
;MDMKTRQGILLLTLVMPGFMVLAVSLYYFGTDYSALIKAESYLTQLVEAPKSDQRQLDYTYHRALLHRINVFADGTWGLLGLLIMGLGIHGLVMMKEKDD
;
A
#
# COMPACT_ATOMS: atom_id res chain seq x y z
N MET A 1 -2.61 -24.28 27.43
CA MET A 1 -1.90 -23.09 26.94
C MET A 1 -2.56 -21.88 27.57
N ASP A 2 -1.81 -21.05 28.28
CA ASP A 2 -2.35 -19.91 29.03
C ASP A 2 -2.98 -18.87 28.08
N MET A 3 -4.01 -18.16 28.54
CA MET A 3 -4.77 -17.20 27.72
C MET A 3 -3.86 -16.08 27.19
N LYS A 4 -2.95 -15.60 28.03
CA LYS A 4 -1.93 -14.62 27.65
C LYS A 4 -1.02 -15.14 26.53
N THR A 5 -0.74 -16.44 26.52
CA THR A 5 0.02 -17.09 25.46
C THR A 5 -0.77 -17.13 24.14
N ARG A 6 -2.07 -17.43 24.18
CA ARG A 6 -2.92 -17.40 22.96
C ARG A 6 -3.05 -16.00 22.38
N GLN A 7 -3.31 -14.99 23.21
CA GLN A 7 -3.38 -13.58 22.78
C GLN A 7 -2.04 -13.10 22.21
N GLY A 8 -0.93 -13.46 22.87
CA GLY A 8 0.42 -13.15 22.38
C GLY A 8 0.72 -13.76 21.01
N ILE A 9 0.30 -15.01 20.78
CA ILE A 9 0.45 -15.66 19.47
C ILE A 9 -0.37 -14.94 18.41
N LEU A 10 -1.63 -14.58 18.69
CA LEU A 10 -2.50 -13.89 17.72
C LEU A 10 -1.99 -12.49 17.36
N LEU A 11 -1.43 -11.77 18.34
CA LEU A 11 -0.73 -10.51 18.12
C LEU A 11 0.49 -10.68 17.22
N LEU A 12 1.32 -11.67 17.49
CA LEU A 12 2.58 -11.91 16.78
C LEU A 12 2.35 -12.42 15.35
N THR A 13 1.33 -13.26 15.13
CA THR A 13 1.11 -13.93 13.85
C THR A 13 0.18 -13.19 12.89
N LEU A 14 -0.70 -12.31 13.41
CA LEU A 14 -1.72 -11.68 12.57
C LEU A 14 -1.70 -10.15 12.66
N VAL A 15 -1.68 -9.59 13.87
CA VAL A 15 -1.75 -8.14 14.05
C VAL A 15 -0.44 -7.45 13.65
N MET A 16 0.70 -7.92 14.16
CA MET A 16 2.03 -7.35 13.84
C MET A 16 2.35 -7.45 12.34
N PRO A 17 2.19 -8.61 11.67
CA PRO A 17 2.47 -8.70 10.23
C PRO A 17 1.50 -7.88 9.39
N GLY A 18 0.20 -7.88 9.73
CA GLY A 18 -0.81 -7.07 9.03
C GLY A 18 -0.52 -5.57 9.13
N PHE A 19 -0.13 -5.10 10.32
CA PHE A 19 0.28 -3.72 10.54
C PHE A 19 1.56 -3.37 9.76
N MET A 20 2.54 -4.26 9.75
CA MET A 20 3.80 -4.04 9.02
C MET A 20 3.55 -3.89 7.51
N VAL A 21 2.72 -4.77 6.93
CA VAL A 21 2.33 -4.69 5.51
C VAL A 21 1.56 -3.40 5.22
N LEU A 22 0.62 -3.02 6.07
CA LEU A 22 -0.13 -1.76 5.96
C LEU A 22 0.80 -0.54 6.00
N ALA A 23 1.71 -0.48 6.97
CA ALA A 23 2.62 0.64 7.15
C ALA A 23 3.60 0.79 5.96
N VAL A 24 4.17 -0.32 5.50
CA VAL A 24 5.06 -0.35 4.33
C VAL A 24 4.31 0.09 3.08
N SER A 25 3.12 -0.46 2.84
CA SER A 25 2.27 -0.08 1.72
C SER A 25 1.93 1.41 1.73
N LEU A 26 1.47 1.96 2.86
CA LEU A 26 1.10 3.38 2.96
C LEU A 26 2.31 4.29 2.72
N TYR A 27 3.48 3.88 3.21
CA TYR A 27 4.72 4.61 2.97
C TYR A 27 5.06 4.67 1.47
N TYR A 28 5.08 3.52 0.80
CA TYR A 28 5.38 3.46 -0.64
C TYR A 28 4.30 4.11 -1.50
N PHE A 29 3.04 3.93 -1.15
CA PHE A 29 1.91 4.59 -1.80
C PHE A 29 2.09 6.12 -1.78
N GLY A 30 2.42 6.70 -0.62
CA GLY A 30 2.65 8.14 -0.51
C GLY A 30 3.85 8.64 -1.31
N THR A 31 4.97 7.91 -1.28
CA THR A 31 6.18 8.28 -2.04
C THR A 31 5.97 8.19 -3.55
N ASP A 32 5.30 7.13 -4.01
CA ASP A 32 5.07 6.90 -5.43
C ASP A 32 3.96 7.79 -5.98
N TYR A 33 2.96 8.13 -5.18
CA TYR A 33 1.94 9.13 -5.54
C TYR A 33 2.58 10.51 -5.79
N SER A 34 3.56 10.90 -4.96
CA SER A 34 4.34 12.12 -5.18
C SER A 34 5.17 12.08 -6.46
N ALA A 35 5.78 10.94 -6.79
CA ALA A 35 6.57 10.78 -8.00
C ALA A 35 5.69 10.79 -9.26
N LEU A 36 4.51 10.18 -9.18
CA LEU A 36 3.53 10.14 -10.25
C LEU A 36 2.99 11.53 -10.60
N ILE A 37 2.64 12.36 -9.59
CA ILE A 37 2.23 13.76 -9.81
C ILE A 37 3.31 14.57 -10.53
N LYS A 38 4.59 14.37 -10.17
CA LYS A 38 5.72 15.05 -10.83
C LYS A 38 5.89 14.57 -12.27
N ALA A 39 5.80 13.27 -12.52
CA ALA A 39 5.91 12.71 -13.86
C ALA A 39 4.76 13.14 -14.77
N GLU A 40 3.54 13.19 -14.23
CA GLU A 40 2.33 13.61 -14.96
C GLU A 40 2.36 15.10 -15.29
N SER A 41 2.79 15.96 -14.35
CA SER A 41 2.98 17.39 -14.64
C SER A 41 4.08 17.67 -15.67
N TYR A 42 5.14 16.86 -15.70
CA TYR A 42 6.19 16.95 -16.72
C TYR A 42 5.70 16.47 -18.11
N LEU A 43 4.91 15.39 -18.15
CA LEU A 43 4.25 14.91 -19.36
C LEU A 43 3.32 15.95 -19.97
N THR A 44 2.48 16.59 -19.17
CA THR A 44 1.56 17.64 -19.65
C THR A 44 2.32 18.81 -20.26
N GLN A 45 3.42 19.24 -19.64
CA GLN A 45 4.28 20.31 -20.17
C GLN A 45 4.99 19.91 -21.47
N LEU A 46 5.40 18.64 -21.63
CA LEU A 46 6.00 18.17 -22.88
C LEU A 46 4.99 18.00 -24.02
N VAL A 47 3.75 17.61 -23.71
CA VAL A 47 2.67 17.48 -24.70
C VAL A 47 2.21 18.85 -25.21
N GLU A 48 2.22 19.88 -24.36
CA GLU A 48 1.94 21.28 -24.75
C GLU A 48 3.11 21.95 -25.49
N ALA A 49 4.32 21.37 -25.44
CA ALA A 49 5.49 21.92 -26.12
C ALA A 49 5.49 21.57 -27.63
N PRO A 50 5.64 22.55 -28.53
CA PRO A 50 5.42 22.37 -29.98
C PRO A 50 6.48 21.53 -30.73
N LYS A 51 7.37 20.77 -30.05
CA LYS A 51 8.49 20.01 -30.67
C LYS A 51 8.85 18.69 -29.95
N SER A 52 7.88 17.92 -29.46
CA SER A 52 8.20 16.63 -28.81
C SER A 52 8.49 15.52 -29.82
N ASP A 53 9.66 14.89 -29.74
CA ASP A 53 10.02 13.66 -30.47
C ASP A 53 9.09 12.50 -30.05
N GLN A 54 8.41 11.87 -31.01
CA GLN A 54 7.39 10.83 -30.77
C GLN A 54 7.91 9.67 -29.91
N ARG A 55 9.20 9.32 -30.04
CA ARG A 55 9.84 8.28 -29.21
C ARG A 55 9.96 8.70 -27.75
N GLN A 56 10.33 9.95 -27.46
CA GLN A 56 10.39 10.45 -26.08
C GLN A 56 9.01 10.46 -25.43
N LEU A 57 7.96 10.77 -26.21
CA LEU A 57 6.59 10.75 -25.73
C LEU A 57 6.17 9.33 -25.27
N ASP A 58 6.46 8.32 -26.09
CA ASP A 58 6.07 6.93 -25.83
C ASP A 58 6.82 6.32 -24.61
N TYR A 59 8.13 6.62 -24.50
CA TYR A 59 8.94 6.24 -23.33
C TYR A 59 8.44 6.87 -22.02
N THR A 60 8.00 8.12 -22.08
CA THR A 60 7.51 8.83 -20.89
C THR A 60 6.13 8.30 -20.48
N TYR A 61 5.29 7.96 -21.46
CA TYR A 61 3.99 7.33 -21.25
C TYR A 61 4.10 5.96 -20.56
N HIS A 62 5.02 5.11 -21.03
CA HIS A 62 5.26 3.79 -20.43
C HIS A 62 5.76 3.90 -18.98
N ARG A 63 6.63 4.88 -18.71
CA ARG A 63 7.15 5.11 -17.35
C ARG A 63 6.06 5.59 -16.39
N ALA A 64 5.17 6.47 -16.85
CA ALA A 64 4.02 6.91 -16.07
C ALA A 64 3.05 5.75 -15.77
N LEU A 65 2.83 4.84 -16.74
CA LEU A 65 1.99 3.66 -16.54
C LEU A 65 2.55 2.73 -15.44
N LEU A 66 3.86 2.49 -15.43
CA LEU A 66 4.51 1.69 -14.39
C LEU A 66 4.33 2.29 -13.00
N HIS A 67 4.45 3.62 -12.85
CA HIS A 67 4.17 4.28 -11.57
C HIS A 67 2.70 4.17 -11.14
N ARG A 68 1.73 4.26 -12.08
CA ARG A 68 0.31 4.06 -11.76
C ARG A 68 0.03 2.64 -11.24
N ILE A 69 0.64 1.63 -11.87
CA ILE A 69 0.50 0.23 -11.45
C ILE A 69 1.13 0.02 -10.08
N ASN A 70 2.31 0.60 -9.82
CA ASN A 70 2.97 0.44 -8.53
C ASN A 70 2.17 1.08 -7.39
N VAL A 71 1.70 2.31 -7.57
CA VAL A 71 0.79 2.99 -6.63
C VAL A 71 -0.48 2.16 -6.38
N PHE A 72 -1.07 1.58 -7.41
CA PHE A 72 -2.26 0.74 -7.25
C PHE A 72 -1.96 -0.55 -6.49
N ALA A 73 -0.84 -1.21 -6.80
CA ALA A 73 -0.39 -2.41 -6.13
C ALA A 73 -0.10 -2.12 -4.65
N ASP A 74 0.62 -1.05 -4.35
CA ASP A 74 0.90 -0.62 -2.99
C ASP A 74 -0.39 -0.36 -2.23
N GLY A 75 -1.35 0.39 -2.80
CA GLY A 75 -2.65 0.61 -2.18
C GLY A 75 -3.42 -0.68 -1.89
N THR A 76 -3.35 -1.66 -2.80
CA THR A 76 -3.99 -2.98 -2.63
C THR A 76 -3.33 -3.77 -1.49
N TRP A 77 -2.00 -3.79 -1.42
CA TRP A 77 -1.27 -4.42 -0.32
C TRP A 77 -1.61 -3.78 1.03
N GLY A 78 -1.84 -2.47 1.06
CA GLY A 78 -2.26 -1.75 2.27
C GLY A 78 -3.63 -2.20 2.76
N LEU A 79 -4.60 -2.30 1.85
CA LEU A 79 -5.93 -2.81 2.18
C LEU A 79 -5.88 -4.26 2.68
N LEU A 80 -5.05 -5.11 2.09
CA LEU A 80 -4.83 -6.48 2.57
C LEU A 80 -4.21 -6.50 3.98
N GLY A 81 -3.21 -5.65 4.24
CA GLY A 81 -2.63 -5.48 5.58
C GLY A 81 -3.67 -5.03 6.61
N LEU A 82 -4.54 -4.10 6.25
CA LEU A 82 -5.65 -3.62 7.08
C LEU A 82 -6.64 -4.77 7.41
N LEU A 83 -6.99 -5.59 6.41
CA LEU A 83 -7.89 -6.72 6.56
C LEU A 83 -7.32 -7.77 7.53
N ILE A 84 -6.04 -8.14 7.34
CA ILE A 84 -5.33 -9.10 8.20
C ILE A 84 -5.24 -8.57 9.63
N MET A 85 -4.87 -7.30 9.80
CA MET A 85 -4.80 -6.64 11.10
C MET A 85 -6.17 -6.63 11.79
N GLY A 86 -7.24 -6.29 11.06
CA GLY A 86 -8.61 -6.27 11.55
C GLY A 86 -9.10 -7.63 12.03
N LEU A 87 -8.79 -8.71 11.28
CA LEU A 87 -9.08 -10.08 11.70
C LEU A 87 -8.36 -10.45 13.00
N GLY A 88 -7.10 -10.02 13.16
CA GLY A 88 -6.33 -10.23 14.39
C GLY A 88 -6.92 -9.50 15.59
N ILE A 89 -7.30 -8.23 15.42
CA ILE A 89 -7.94 -7.44 16.48
C ILE A 89 -9.30 -8.03 16.85
N HIS A 90 -10.13 -8.39 15.86
CA HIS A 90 -11.42 -9.03 16.09
C HIS A 90 -11.27 -10.35 16.86
N GLY A 91 -10.28 -11.18 16.50
CA GLY A 91 -9.96 -12.40 17.22
C GLY A 91 -9.57 -12.15 18.69
N LEU A 92 -8.79 -11.11 18.96
CA LEU A 92 -8.42 -10.73 20.34
C LEU A 92 -9.62 -10.27 21.16
N VAL A 93 -10.52 -9.47 20.57
CA VAL A 93 -11.73 -8.98 21.24
C VAL A 93 -12.69 -10.12 21.57
N MET A 94 -12.97 -11.00 20.60
CA MET A 94 -13.84 -12.17 20.80
C MET A 94 -13.30 -13.15 21.84
N MET A 95 -11.97 -13.30 21.93
CA MET A 95 -11.36 -14.13 22.96
C MET A 95 -11.48 -13.50 24.36
N LYS A 96 -11.42 -12.18 24.46
CA LYS A 96 -11.61 -11.47 25.72
C LYS A 96 -13.07 -11.55 26.21
N GLU A 97 -14.05 -11.44 25.32
CA GLU A 97 -15.48 -11.52 25.64
C GLU A 97 -15.91 -12.92 26.12
N LYS A 98 -15.25 -13.98 25.67
CA LYS A 98 -15.55 -15.36 26.07
C LYS A 98 -15.10 -15.71 27.50
N ASP A 99 -14.21 -14.91 28.08
CA ASP A 99 -13.62 -15.14 29.41
C ASP A 99 -14.25 -14.29 30.53
N ASP A 100 -15.19 -13.38 30.19
CA ASP A 100 -16.07 -12.65 31.14
C ASP A 100 -17.42 -13.38 31.31
#